data_AF-A0A4Q5PBP5-F1
#
_entry.id   AF-A0A4Q5PBP5-F1
#
_cell.length_a   1.000
_cell.length_b   1.000
_cell.length_c   1.000
_cell.angle_alpha   90.00
_cell.angle_beta   90.00
_cell.angle_gamma   90.00
#
_symmetry.space_group_name_H-M   'P 1'
#
loop_
_entity.id
_entity.type
_entity.pdbx_description
1 polymer ?
#
loop_
_entity_poly.entity_id
_entity_poly.type
_entity_poly.pdbx_seq_one_letter_code
_entity_poly.pdbx_strand_id
1 'polypeptide(L)'
;MKKLFKALLYGTAISAMALALVACNDDDGAPAASASSSVSGTVAKGPINGATVTIYAVDASGVKGAALGTTTTGTGGTYSANVNYAGPVLIEASGGTYTDEATGTTKTLAETLRVMVTTTAGATVTGVVTPLTTAAYALGQVGGTAGAVSIATYGAAVNSIQAQFNLSGVNLVTTVPSVTGTVNGYGAILRAVSQFVANGGSLNAFLTWSSPTSFQVAFATAYGTINSSPITFSFNNDSVVISGTGVGGGSGQCGISGLISGGPANGVTFNYCVSGLPVSSCQSGNATLSTALNAASTGALGGGTIAYSFGPTCAANATPIVLAP
;
A
#
# COMPACT_ATOMS: atom_id res chain seq x y z
N MET A 1 -43.26 5.42 67.65
CA MET A 1 -44.70 5.60 67.92
C MET A 1 -44.88 6.66 69.00
N LYS A 2 -45.82 7.60 68.79
CA LYS A 2 -46.17 8.78 69.63
C LYS A 2 -45.22 9.97 69.45
N LYS A 3 -45.65 11.22 69.25
CA LYS A 3 -46.83 11.91 68.68
C LYS A 3 -46.51 13.41 68.95
N LEU A 4 -47.23 14.30 68.27
CA LEU A 4 -47.50 15.70 68.58
C LEU A 4 -46.46 16.74 68.12
N PHE A 5 -46.75 17.49 67.05
CA PHE A 5 -47.59 18.71 67.00
C PHE A 5 -46.96 19.89 67.75
N LYS A 6 -46.35 20.81 66.99
CA LYS A 6 -46.39 22.24 67.29
C LYS A 6 -46.54 23.00 65.98
N ALA A 7 -47.78 23.36 65.70
CA ALA A 7 -48.13 24.45 64.83
C ALA A 7 -47.77 25.76 65.56
N LEU A 8 -47.00 26.63 64.92
CA LEU A 8 -47.07 28.06 65.23
C LEU A 8 -46.94 28.86 63.93
N LEU A 9 -47.79 29.87 63.90
CA LEU A 9 -48.37 30.58 62.77
C LEU A 9 -47.74 31.97 62.72
N TYR A 10 -47.08 32.34 61.62
CA TYR A 10 -46.82 33.72 61.17
C TYR A 10 -46.58 33.59 59.66
N GLY A 11 -47.30 34.25 58.75
CA GLY A 11 -47.67 35.65 58.73
C GLY A 11 -47.14 36.18 57.38
N THR A 12 -48.07 36.44 56.46
CA THR A 12 -47.94 36.64 55.01
C THR A 12 -46.90 37.68 54.54
N ALA A 13 -46.17 37.37 53.46
CA ALA A 13 -45.71 38.35 52.47
C ALA A 13 -45.66 37.69 51.07
N ILE A 14 -46.42 38.27 50.14
CA ILE A 14 -46.59 37.85 48.75
C ILE A 14 -45.33 38.21 47.96
N SER A 15 -44.72 37.23 47.29
CA SER A 15 -43.85 37.48 46.14
C SER A 15 -44.09 36.38 45.12
N ALA A 16 -44.65 36.78 43.97
CA ALA A 16 -44.88 35.94 42.83
C ALA A 16 -43.53 35.60 42.18
N MET A 17 -43.15 34.32 42.19
CA MET A 17 -42.12 33.78 41.32
C MET A 17 -42.60 32.43 40.81
N ALA A 18 -42.87 32.38 39.51
CA ALA A 18 -43.27 31.18 38.80
C ALA A 18 -42.18 30.11 38.94
N LEU A 19 -42.49 28.99 39.60
CA LEU A 19 -41.70 27.76 39.53
C LEU A 19 -42.35 26.83 38.53
N ALA A 20 -41.69 26.73 37.37
CA ALA A 20 -42.02 25.82 36.29
C ALA A 20 -41.94 24.35 36.76
N LEU A 21 -42.81 23.53 36.15
CA LEU A 21 -42.76 22.08 36.20
C LEU A 21 -41.34 21.59 35.86
N VAL A 22 -40.68 20.96 36.83
CA VAL A 22 -39.56 20.05 36.54
C VAL A 22 -40.16 18.84 35.82
N ALA A 23 -40.00 18.83 34.50
CA ALA A 23 -40.08 17.61 33.71
C ALA A 23 -38.87 16.75 34.07
N CYS A 24 -39.12 15.56 34.59
CA CYS A 24 -38.11 14.51 34.66
C CYS A 24 -37.90 14.03 33.23
N ASN A 25 -36.79 14.44 32.62
CA ASN A 25 -36.36 13.91 31.33
C ASN A 25 -35.54 12.65 31.63
N ASP A 26 -36.13 11.48 31.41
CA ASP A 26 -35.40 10.20 31.33
C ASP A 26 -34.50 10.26 30.10
N ASP A 27 -33.31 10.85 30.26
CA ASP A 27 -32.23 10.85 29.28
C ASP A 27 -31.46 9.55 29.46
N ASP A 28 -32.06 8.44 29.02
CA ASP A 28 -31.36 7.19 28.78
C ASP A 28 -30.39 7.44 27.61
N GLY A 29 -29.22 7.98 27.96
CA GLY A 29 -28.09 8.17 27.08
C GLY A 29 -27.61 6.83 26.54
N ALA A 30 -28.30 6.32 25.53
CA ALA A 30 -27.79 5.25 24.68
C ALA A 30 -26.39 5.70 24.21
N PRO A 31 -25.34 4.89 24.41
CA PRO A 31 -24.00 5.26 23.96
C PRO A 31 -24.09 5.59 22.48
N ALA A 32 -23.58 6.77 22.10
CA ALA A 32 -23.56 7.21 20.71
C ALA A 32 -23.00 6.07 19.85
N ALA A 33 -23.83 5.54 18.94
CA ALA A 33 -23.43 4.44 18.08
C ALA A 33 -22.13 4.83 17.36
N SER A 34 -21.08 4.02 17.52
CA SER A 34 -19.82 4.25 16.82
C SER A 34 -20.11 4.30 15.32
N ALA A 35 -19.78 5.41 14.67
CA ALA A 35 -20.09 5.61 13.27
C ALA A 35 -19.31 4.61 12.42
N SER A 36 -20.01 3.63 11.82
CA SER A 36 -19.41 2.67 10.91
C SER A 36 -18.91 3.34 9.63
N SER A 37 -17.74 2.94 9.15
CA SER A 37 -17.16 3.40 7.89
C SER A 37 -17.57 2.47 6.75
N SER A 38 -17.91 3.04 5.59
CA SER A 38 -18.17 2.25 4.38
C SER A 38 -16.88 2.09 3.59
N VAL A 39 -16.46 0.84 3.37
CA VAL A 39 -15.31 0.51 2.50
C VAL A 39 -15.87 -0.10 1.23
N SER A 40 -15.53 0.50 0.09
CA SER A 40 -16.05 0.09 -1.21
C SER A 40 -14.98 0.15 -2.29
N GLY A 41 -15.24 -0.47 -3.44
CA GLY A 41 -14.33 -0.39 -4.57
C GLY A 41 -14.66 -1.42 -5.64
N THR A 42 -13.67 -1.73 -6.46
CA THR A 42 -13.76 -2.76 -7.50
C THR A 42 -12.58 -3.72 -7.39
N VAL A 43 -12.81 -4.99 -7.73
CA VAL A 43 -11.75 -5.99 -7.93
C VAL A 43 -11.59 -6.23 -9.42
N ALA A 44 -10.39 -5.96 -9.96
CA ALA A 44 -10.18 -5.91 -11.40
C ALA A 44 -8.86 -6.53 -11.89
N LYS A 45 -9.00 -7.49 -12.81
CA LYS A 45 -8.07 -8.00 -13.84
C LYS A 45 -8.91 -8.29 -15.10
N GLY A 46 -9.76 -7.31 -15.43
CA GLY A 46 -11.13 -7.54 -15.90
C GLY A 46 -12.07 -7.49 -14.70
N PRO A 47 -13.32 -6.97 -14.81
CA PRO A 47 -14.24 -6.99 -13.69
C PRO A 47 -14.41 -8.42 -13.13
N ILE A 48 -13.99 -8.66 -11.88
CA ILE A 48 -14.05 -9.98 -11.26
C ILE A 48 -15.36 -10.10 -10.49
N ASN A 49 -16.29 -10.92 -10.96
CA ASN A 49 -17.58 -11.16 -10.32
C ASN A 49 -17.49 -12.37 -9.39
N GLY A 50 -18.15 -12.33 -8.22
CA GLY A 50 -18.20 -13.45 -7.29
C GLY A 50 -16.91 -13.70 -6.48
N ALA A 51 -15.97 -12.74 -6.44
CA ALA A 51 -14.80 -12.83 -5.56
C ALA A 51 -15.19 -12.59 -4.12
N THR A 52 -14.64 -13.37 -3.19
CA THR A 52 -14.74 -13.11 -1.77
C THR A 52 -13.77 -12.00 -1.41
N VAL A 53 -14.27 -10.92 -0.79
CA VAL A 53 -13.48 -9.78 -0.34
C VAL A 53 -13.52 -9.72 1.18
N THR A 54 -12.37 -9.83 1.83
CA THR A 54 -12.25 -9.72 3.29
C THR A 54 -11.39 -8.51 3.64
N ILE A 55 -11.87 -7.72 4.59
CA ILE A 55 -11.18 -6.53 5.11
C ILE A 55 -10.58 -6.91 6.46
N TYR A 56 -9.28 -6.71 6.61
CA TYR A 56 -8.54 -6.99 7.84
C TYR A 56 -8.02 -5.70 8.46
N ALA A 57 -8.04 -5.61 9.78
CA ALA A 57 -7.27 -4.59 10.49
C ALA A 57 -5.78 -4.80 10.21
N VAL A 58 -5.01 -3.71 10.19
CA VAL A 58 -3.55 -3.75 10.16
C VAL A 58 -3.05 -2.97 11.37
N ASP A 59 -2.17 -3.59 12.16
CA ASP A 59 -1.64 -2.98 13.37
C ASP A 59 -0.55 -1.94 13.09
N ALA A 60 -0.07 -1.28 14.14
CA ALA A 60 0.96 -0.25 14.03
C ALA A 60 2.30 -0.77 13.47
N SER A 61 2.57 -2.07 13.60
CA SER A 61 3.76 -2.72 13.03
C SER A 61 3.59 -3.14 11.57
N GLY A 62 2.39 -2.96 11.00
CA GLY A 62 2.07 -3.35 9.63
C GLY A 62 1.61 -4.81 9.51
N VAL A 63 1.37 -5.51 10.61
CA VAL A 63 0.95 -6.92 10.58
C VAL A 63 -0.56 -7.02 10.38
N LYS A 64 -0.97 -7.96 9.52
CA LYS A 64 -2.39 -8.29 9.29
C LYS A 64 -3.01 -8.85 10.57
N GLY A 65 -4.05 -8.17 11.05
CA GLY A 65 -4.83 -8.52 12.25
C GLY A 65 -6.17 -9.20 11.94
N ALA A 66 -7.15 -8.97 12.81
CA ALA A 66 -8.48 -9.59 12.72
C ALA A 66 -9.26 -9.16 11.46
N ALA A 67 -10.09 -10.07 10.95
CA ALA A 67 -11.08 -9.74 9.92
C ALA A 67 -12.15 -8.82 10.52
N LEU A 68 -12.39 -7.70 9.85
CA LEU A 68 -13.38 -6.68 10.20
C LEU A 68 -14.71 -6.90 9.49
N GLY A 69 -14.69 -7.58 8.33
CA GLY A 69 -15.87 -7.90 7.55
C GLY A 69 -15.51 -8.61 6.24
N THR A 70 -16.50 -9.31 5.69
CA THR A 70 -16.40 -10.02 4.41
C THR A 70 -17.62 -9.69 3.55
N THR A 71 -17.40 -9.56 2.25
CA THR A 71 -18.44 -9.35 1.24
C THR A 71 -18.08 -10.11 -0.04
N THR A 72 -18.90 -10.02 -1.07
CA THR A 72 -18.66 -10.65 -2.38
C THR A 72 -18.79 -9.62 -3.48
N THR A 73 -17.97 -9.70 -4.52
CA THR A 73 -18.08 -8.78 -5.65
C THR A 73 -19.33 -9.06 -6.48
N GLY A 74 -20.06 -7.99 -6.81
CA GLY A 74 -21.19 -8.00 -7.74
C GLY A 74 -20.77 -7.69 -9.17
N THR A 75 -21.74 -7.28 -9.99
CA THR A 75 -21.51 -6.86 -11.37
C THR A 75 -20.48 -5.74 -11.46
N GLY A 76 -19.60 -5.81 -12.47
CA GLY A 76 -18.52 -4.84 -12.62
C GLY A 76 -17.39 -5.02 -11.59
N GLY A 77 -17.39 -6.14 -10.85
CA GLY A 77 -16.41 -6.42 -9.79
C GLY A 77 -16.56 -5.53 -8.56
N THR A 78 -17.69 -4.84 -8.41
CA THR A 78 -17.95 -3.90 -7.31
C THR A 78 -18.14 -4.60 -5.99
N TYR A 79 -17.65 -4.03 -4.89
CA TYR A 79 -17.90 -4.51 -3.54
C TYR A 79 -18.15 -3.34 -2.59
N SER A 80 -18.86 -3.61 -1.49
CA SER A 80 -19.02 -2.70 -0.36
C SER A 80 -19.21 -3.50 0.92
N ALA A 81 -18.58 -3.04 2.00
CA ALA A 81 -18.76 -3.55 3.35
C ALA A 81 -18.63 -2.41 4.37
N ASN A 82 -19.44 -2.47 5.42
CA ASN A 82 -19.31 -1.54 6.55
C ASN A 82 -18.36 -2.13 7.59
N VAL A 83 -17.43 -1.32 8.10
CA VAL A 83 -16.49 -1.70 9.16
C VAL A 83 -16.58 -0.72 10.31
N ASN A 84 -16.55 -1.23 11.54
CA ASN A 84 -16.46 -0.41 12.75
C ASN A 84 -15.00 -0.35 13.21
N TYR A 85 -14.15 0.34 12.44
CA TYR A 85 -12.72 0.41 12.67
C TYR A 85 -12.13 1.73 12.12
N ALA A 86 -11.21 2.32 12.87
CA ALA A 86 -10.43 3.47 12.42
C ALA A 86 -8.94 3.11 12.45
N GLY A 87 -8.28 3.22 11.31
CA GLY A 87 -6.88 2.87 11.12
C GLY A 87 -6.62 2.23 9.76
N PRO A 88 -5.37 1.77 9.52
CA PRO A 88 -5.02 1.04 8.31
C PRO A 88 -5.77 -0.29 8.21
N VAL A 89 -6.26 -0.60 7.02
CA VAL A 89 -6.88 -1.89 6.69
C VAL A 89 -6.26 -2.48 5.43
N LEU A 90 -6.20 -3.80 5.39
CA LEU A 90 -5.82 -4.59 4.22
C LEU A 90 -7.06 -5.26 3.67
N ILE A 91 -7.35 -5.02 2.39
CA ILE A 91 -8.45 -5.65 1.67
C ILE A 91 -7.85 -6.76 0.81
N GLU A 92 -8.28 -7.99 1.03
CA GLU A 92 -7.89 -9.16 0.23
C GLU A 92 -9.09 -9.67 -0.57
N ALA A 93 -8.91 -9.88 -1.88
CA ALA A 93 -9.92 -10.47 -2.76
C ALA A 93 -9.40 -11.79 -3.36
N SER A 94 -10.23 -12.83 -3.37
CA SER A 94 -9.86 -14.14 -3.94
C SER A 94 -11.08 -14.86 -4.53
N GLY A 95 -10.83 -15.77 -5.47
CA GLY A 95 -11.88 -16.48 -6.20
C GLY A 95 -12.68 -15.57 -7.14
N GLY A 96 -13.87 -16.02 -7.52
CA GLY A 96 -14.66 -15.34 -8.56
C GLY A 96 -14.10 -15.56 -9.96
N THR A 97 -14.77 -14.97 -10.95
CA THR A 97 -14.45 -15.14 -12.37
C THR A 97 -14.39 -13.82 -13.11
N TYR A 98 -13.54 -13.75 -14.12
CA TYR A 98 -13.40 -12.59 -15.00
C TYR A 98 -13.18 -13.04 -16.46
N THR A 99 -13.49 -12.16 -17.41
CA THR A 99 -13.09 -12.34 -18.80
C THR A 99 -11.67 -11.82 -18.97
N ASP A 100 -10.74 -12.70 -19.30
CA ASP A 100 -9.34 -12.38 -19.51
C ASP A 100 -9.16 -11.54 -20.78
N GLU A 101 -8.50 -10.39 -20.65
CA GLU A 101 -8.48 -9.38 -21.70
C GLU A 101 -7.62 -9.75 -22.90
N ALA A 102 -6.69 -10.69 -22.73
CA ALA A 102 -5.80 -11.16 -23.79
C ALA A 102 -6.42 -12.31 -24.57
N THR A 103 -7.08 -13.23 -23.87
CA THR A 103 -7.63 -14.46 -24.49
C THR A 103 -9.12 -14.36 -24.81
N GLY A 104 -9.84 -13.42 -24.22
CA GLY A 104 -11.31 -13.31 -24.31
C GLY A 104 -12.05 -14.44 -23.58
N THR A 105 -11.35 -15.29 -22.85
CA THR A 105 -11.93 -16.46 -22.16
C THR A 105 -12.24 -16.15 -20.70
N THR A 106 -13.27 -16.79 -20.15
CA THR A 106 -13.56 -16.70 -18.72
C THR A 106 -12.53 -17.50 -17.92
N LYS A 107 -11.92 -16.85 -16.92
CA LYS A 107 -10.96 -17.44 -15.98
C LYS A 107 -11.40 -17.24 -14.54
N THR A 108 -11.00 -18.17 -13.67
CA THR A 108 -11.11 -18.03 -12.22
C THR A 108 -9.88 -17.29 -11.70
N LEU A 109 -10.07 -16.35 -10.77
CA LEU A 109 -8.94 -15.73 -10.07
C LEU A 109 -8.38 -16.74 -9.05
N ALA A 110 -7.18 -17.26 -9.31
CA ALA A 110 -6.51 -18.23 -8.45
C ALA A 110 -5.71 -17.56 -7.31
N GLU A 111 -5.22 -16.36 -7.56
CA GLU A 111 -4.34 -15.60 -6.68
C GLU A 111 -5.12 -14.58 -5.83
N THR A 112 -4.63 -14.30 -4.63
CA THR A 112 -5.20 -13.24 -3.79
C THR A 112 -4.70 -11.86 -4.26
N LEU A 113 -5.63 -11.00 -4.65
CA LEU A 113 -5.35 -9.59 -4.92
C LEU A 113 -5.51 -8.76 -3.65
N ARG A 114 -4.72 -7.68 -3.53
CA ARG A 114 -4.59 -6.87 -2.31
C ARG A 114 -4.60 -5.37 -2.61
N VAL A 115 -5.11 -4.58 -1.68
CA VAL A 115 -4.96 -3.13 -1.60
C VAL A 115 -5.03 -2.72 -0.11
N MET A 116 -4.29 -1.69 0.28
CA MET A 116 -4.43 -1.10 1.63
C MET A 116 -5.03 0.30 1.55
N VAL A 117 -5.85 0.63 2.54
CA VAL A 117 -6.45 1.96 2.72
C VAL A 117 -6.49 2.30 4.21
N THR A 118 -6.78 3.56 4.54
CA THR A 118 -7.03 3.99 5.93
C THR A 118 -8.50 4.30 6.10
N THR A 119 -9.12 3.76 7.15
CA THR A 119 -10.48 4.09 7.56
C THR A 119 -10.49 5.08 8.71
N THR A 120 -11.48 5.96 8.72
CA THR A 120 -11.80 6.87 9.84
C THR A 120 -13.28 6.68 10.17
N ALA A 121 -13.67 6.80 11.44
CA ALA A 121 -15.06 6.62 11.87
C ALA A 121 -16.03 7.45 11.01
N GLY A 122 -17.08 6.82 10.49
CA GLY A 122 -18.09 7.45 9.62
C GLY A 122 -17.64 7.80 8.20
N ALA A 123 -16.40 7.50 7.81
CA ALA A 123 -15.89 7.81 6.46
C ALA A 123 -16.39 6.82 5.39
N THR A 124 -16.45 7.29 4.14
CA THR A 124 -16.51 6.42 2.96
C THR A 124 -15.12 6.35 2.35
N VAL A 125 -14.61 5.14 2.16
CA VAL A 125 -13.25 4.87 1.68
C VAL A 125 -13.30 3.98 0.45
N THR A 126 -12.52 4.33 -0.57
CA THR A 126 -12.40 3.56 -1.81
C THR A 126 -11.09 2.77 -1.83
N GLY A 127 -11.18 1.46 -2.09
CA GLY A 127 -10.03 0.57 -2.32
C GLY A 127 -10.22 -0.25 -3.60
N VAL A 128 -9.56 0.17 -4.68
CA VAL A 128 -9.54 -0.56 -5.95
C VAL A 128 -8.48 -1.66 -5.87
N VAL A 129 -8.92 -2.92 -5.99
CA VAL A 129 -8.09 -4.12 -5.82
C VAL A 129 -7.67 -4.63 -7.21
N THR A 130 -6.39 -4.55 -7.54
CA THR A 130 -5.85 -4.99 -8.85
C THR A 130 -4.51 -5.71 -8.69
N PRO A 131 -4.00 -6.36 -9.76
CA PRO A 131 -2.63 -6.84 -9.79
C PRO A 131 -1.58 -5.76 -9.43
N LEU A 132 -1.79 -4.50 -9.81
CA LEU A 132 -0.86 -3.41 -9.53
C LEU A 132 -0.84 -3.00 -8.06
N THR A 133 -2.01 -2.91 -7.40
CA THR A 133 -2.06 -2.65 -5.96
C THR A 133 -1.53 -3.84 -5.15
N THR A 134 -1.66 -5.05 -5.69
CA THR A 134 -1.09 -6.26 -5.08
C THR A 134 0.44 -6.28 -5.20
N ALA A 135 0.97 -5.91 -6.37
CA ALA A 135 2.39 -5.73 -6.58
C ALA A 135 2.98 -4.65 -5.67
N ALA A 136 2.26 -3.54 -5.47
CA ALA A 136 2.65 -2.51 -4.50
C ALA A 136 2.67 -3.04 -3.05
N TYR A 137 1.70 -3.89 -2.67
CA TYR A 137 1.74 -4.58 -1.38
C TYR A 137 2.97 -5.49 -1.26
N ALA A 138 3.30 -6.25 -2.30
CA ALA A 138 4.49 -7.09 -2.31
C ALA A 138 5.79 -6.27 -2.20
N LEU A 139 5.90 -5.17 -2.94
CA LEU A 139 7.03 -4.25 -2.87
C LEU A 139 7.14 -3.58 -1.49
N GLY A 140 6.01 -3.25 -0.85
CA GLY A 140 5.98 -2.70 0.49
C GLY A 140 6.50 -3.64 1.59
N GLN A 141 6.59 -4.95 1.31
CA GLN A 141 7.24 -5.91 2.22
C GLN A 141 8.77 -5.88 2.14
N VAL A 142 9.34 -5.34 1.04
CA VAL A 142 10.80 -5.27 0.84
C VAL A 142 11.37 -4.19 1.76
N GLY A 143 12.12 -4.61 2.79
CA GLY A 143 12.68 -3.73 3.81
C GLY A 143 11.91 -3.67 5.15
N GLY A 144 10.82 -4.44 5.28
CA GLY A 144 10.07 -4.63 6.53
C GLY A 144 10.36 -5.96 7.25
N THR A 145 9.68 -6.20 8.37
CA THR A 145 9.62 -7.54 8.97
C THR A 145 8.80 -8.45 8.03
N ALA A 146 9.22 -9.71 7.85
CA ALA A 146 8.52 -10.64 6.96
C ALA A 146 7.01 -10.69 7.29
N GLY A 147 6.17 -10.37 6.30
CA GLY A 147 4.71 -10.35 6.44
C GLY A 147 4.10 -9.06 7.00
N ALA A 148 4.90 -8.03 7.27
CA ALA A 148 4.43 -6.73 7.74
C ALA A 148 4.52 -5.65 6.65
N VAL A 149 3.42 -4.91 6.42
CA VAL A 149 3.33 -3.77 5.52
C VAL A 149 2.56 -2.65 6.20
N SER A 150 3.21 -1.51 6.41
CA SER A 150 2.55 -0.31 6.94
C SER A 150 1.87 0.49 5.82
N ILE A 151 0.87 1.31 6.13
CA ILE A 151 0.22 2.16 5.11
C ILE A 151 1.21 3.13 4.44
N ALA A 152 2.25 3.55 5.16
CA ALA A 152 3.29 4.44 4.65
C ALA A 152 4.19 3.72 3.62
N THR A 153 4.66 2.51 3.95
CA THR A 153 5.48 1.69 3.03
C THR A 153 4.68 1.24 1.81
N TYR A 154 3.41 0.89 2.00
CA TYR A 154 2.48 0.63 0.90
C TYR A 154 2.28 1.87 0.00
N GLY A 155 2.05 3.05 0.58
CA GLY A 155 1.90 4.29 -0.18
C GLY A 155 3.15 4.65 -1.01
N ALA A 156 4.34 4.45 -0.44
CA ALA A 156 5.60 4.61 -1.18
C ALA A 156 5.71 3.60 -2.33
N ALA A 157 5.38 2.33 -2.08
CA ALA A 157 5.39 1.28 -3.10
C ALA A 157 4.38 1.55 -4.23
N VAL A 158 3.18 2.06 -3.92
CA VAL A 158 2.21 2.49 -4.94
C VAL A 158 2.81 3.56 -5.86
N ASN A 159 3.48 4.57 -5.30
CA ASN A 159 4.16 5.60 -6.09
C ASN A 159 5.27 5.03 -6.98
N SER A 160 6.05 4.08 -6.48
CA SER A 160 7.07 3.37 -7.27
C SER A 160 6.46 2.60 -8.44
N ILE A 161 5.40 1.84 -8.19
CA ILE A 161 4.67 1.11 -9.24
C ILE A 161 4.08 2.08 -10.27
N GLN A 162 3.47 3.20 -9.84
CA GLN A 162 2.96 4.22 -10.76
C GLN A 162 4.05 4.76 -11.69
N ALA A 163 5.22 5.11 -11.14
CA ALA A 163 6.33 5.63 -11.93
C ALA A 163 6.86 4.58 -12.92
N GLN A 164 7.06 3.34 -12.45
CA GLN A 164 7.56 2.23 -13.27
C GLN A 164 6.67 1.87 -14.45
N PHE A 165 5.35 2.09 -14.33
CA PHE A 165 4.37 1.86 -15.39
C PHE A 165 3.94 3.12 -16.15
N ASN A 166 4.60 4.25 -15.94
CA ASN A 166 4.25 5.55 -16.55
C ASN A 166 2.79 5.97 -16.29
N LEU A 167 2.27 5.65 -15.11
CA LEU A 167 0.91 6.00 -14.66
C LEU A 167 0.90 7.28 -13.81
N SER A 168 1.78 8.23 -14.13
CA SER A 168 1.88 9.51 -13.42
C SER A 168 0.53 10.22 -13.36
N GLY A 169 0.09 10.58 -12.14
CA GLY A 169 -1.20 11.23 -11.90
C GLY A 169 -2.41 10.29 -11.74
N VAL A 170 -2.24 8.97 -11.94
CA VAL A 170 -3.31 7.98 -11.73
C VAL A 170 -3.22 7.39 -10.32
N ASN A 171 -4.14 7.71 -9.42
CA ASN A 171 -4.16 7.07 -8.10
C ASN A 171 -4.62 5.60 -8.21
N LEU A 172 -3.70 4.64 -8.07
CA LEU A 172 -3.99 3.21 -8.25
C LEU A 172 -4.97 2.64 -7.22
N VAL A 173 -5.08 3.28 -6.05
CA VAL A 173 -5.92 2.85 -4.93
C VAL A 173 -7.37 3.29 -5.11
N THR A 174 -7.63 4.38 -5.85
CA THR A 174 -8.99 4.93 -6.00
C THR A 174 -9.49 4.98 -7.45
N THR A 175 -8.60 4.87 -8.43
CA THR A 175 -8.98 4.96 -9.85
C THR A 175 -9.44 3.59 -10.35
N VAL A 176 -10.65 3.53 -10.90
CA VAL A 176 -11.15 2.29 -11.52
C VAL A 176 -10.48 2.09 -12.89
N PRO A 177 -9.84 0.94 -13.16
CA PRO A 177 -9.27 0.65 -14.48
C PRO A 177 -10.39 0.40 -15.50
N SER A 178 -10.20 0.91 -16.73
CA SER A 178 -11.08 0.63 -17.87
C SER A 178 -10.33 -0.26 -18.85
N VAL A 179 -10.70 -1.55 -18.92
CA VAL A 179 -10.01 -2.56 -19.75
C VAL A 179 -10.76 -2.92 -21.04
N THR A 180 -11.96 -2.37 -21.23
CA THR A 180 -12.82 -2.54 -22.41
C THR A 180 -13.37 -1.19 -22.87
N GLY A 181 -13.78 -1.08 -24.14
CA GLY A 181 -14.26 0.20 -24.69
C GLY A 181 -13.14 1.23 -24.73
N THR A 182 -13.36 2.42 -24.18
CA THR A 182 -12.31 3.44 -24.02
C THR A 182 -11.37 3.02 -22.89
N VAL A 183 -10.27 2.37 -23.28
CA VAL A 183 -9.23 1.89 -22.34
C VAL A 183 -8.44 3.09 -21.79
N ASN A 184 -8.31 3.16 -20.47
CA ASN A 184 -7.45 4.16 -19.81
C ASN A 184 -6.04 3.59 -19.56
N GLY A 185 -5.07 4.44 -19.19
CA GLY A 185 -3.68 4.00 -18.97
C GLY A 185 -3.56 2.85 -17.96
N TYR A 186 -4.31 2.92 -16.85
CA TYR A 186 -4.36 1.83 -15.86
C TYR A 186 -4.87 0.53 -16.48
N GLY A 187 -5.98 0.58 -17.20
CA GLY A 187 -6.54 -0.57 -17.89
C GLY A 187 -5.61 -1.13 -18.98
N ALA A 188 -4.88 -0.28 -19.71
CA ALA A 188 -3.88 -0.73 -20.69
C ALA A 188 -2.77 -1.56 -20.05
N ILE A 189 -2.34 -1.21 -18.83
CA ILE A 189 -1.39 -2.01 -18.05
C ILE A 189 -2.03 -3.33 -17.61
N LEU A 190 -3.26 -3.33 -17.11
CA LEU A 190 -3.93 -4.59 -16.71
C LEU A 190 -4.13 -5.55 -17.89
N ARG A 191 -4.48 -5.02 -19.07
CA ARG A 191 -4.49 -5.79 -20.33
C ARG A 191 -3.12 -6.41 -20.59
N ALA A 192 -2.04 -5.63 -20.45
CA ALA A 192 -0.68 -6.13 -20.60
C ALA A 192 -0.31 -7.22 -19.56
N VAL A 193 -0.81 -7.14 -18.32
CA VAL A 193 -0.67 -8.24 -17.35
C VAL A 193 -1.32 -9.52 -17.88
N SER A 194 -2.52 -9.43 -18.45
CA SER A 194 -3.20 -10.58 -19.05
C SER A 194 -2.46 -11.12 -20.27
N GLN A 195 -1.91 -10.26 -21.12
CA GLN A 195 -1.10 -10.69 -22.26
C GLN A 195 0.24 -11.32 -21.82
N PHE A 196 0.87 -10.81 -20.76
CA PHE A 196 2.08 -11.39 -20.18
C PHE A 196 1.84 -12.84 -19.73
N VAL A 197 0.71 -13.10 -19.08
CA VAL A 197 0.30 -14.45 -18.69
C VAL A 197 -0.02 -15.31 -19.91
N ALA A 198 -0.73 -14.76 -20.91
CA ALA A 198 -1.01 -15.46 -22.17
C ALA A 198 0.27 -15.84 -22.94
N ASN A 199 1.33 -15.05 -22.81
CA ASN A 199 2.65 -15.31 -23.41
C ASN A 199 3.48 -16.35 -22.62
N GLY A 200 2.93 -16.99 -21.59
CA GLY A 200 3.60 -18.01 -20.77
C GLY A 200 4.19 -17.50 -19.46
N GLY A 201 4.01 -16.22 -19.12
CA GLY A 201 4.28 -15.71 -17.78
C GLY A 201 3.27 -16.24 -16.75
N SER A 202 3.53 -16.01 -15.46
CA SER A 202 2.54 -16.31 -14.40
C SER A 202 2.05 -15.02 -13.74
N LEU A 203 0.78 -14.98 -13.35
CA LEU A 203 0.25 -13.82 -12.62
C LEU A 203 0.99 -13.68 -11.29
N ASN A 204 1.26 -14.79 -10.59
CA ASN A 204 2.04 -14.77 -9.36
C ASN A 204 3.41 -14.06 -9.52
N ALA A 205 4.14 -14.28 -10.61
CA ALA A 205 5.42 -13.58 -10.86
C ALA A 205 5.25 -12.06 -10.96
N PHE A 206 4.12 -11.59 -11.49
CA PHE A 206 3.75 -10.18 -11.47
C PHE A 206 3.42 -9.71 -10.05
N LEU A 207 2.60 -10.48 -9.31
CA LEU A 207 2.10 -10.09 -7.99
C LEU A 207 3.19 -10.05 -6.92
N THR A 208 4.22 -10.90 -7.01
CA THR A 208 5.36 -10.89 -6.09
C THR A 208 6.36 -9.77 -6.38
N TRP A 209 6.17 -9.05 -7.49
CA TRP A 209 6.98 -7.90 -7.93
C TRP A 209 8.50 -8.14 -7.88
N SER A 210 8.95 -9.32 -8.29
CA SER A 210 10.35 -9.54 -8.63
C SER A 210 10.54 -8.94 -10.04
N SER A 211 11.30 -7.86 -10.20
CA SER A 211 11.40 -7.11 -11.46
C SER A 211 12.71 -7.38 -12.25
N PRO A 212 13.08 -8.63 -12.58
CA PRO A 212 14.29 -8.87 -13.35
C PRO A 212 14.16 -8.26 -14.75
N THR A 213 15.29 -7.96 -15.41
CA THR A 213 15.32 -7.40 -16.77
C THR A 213 14.55 -8.27 -17.77
N SER A 214 14.53 -9.59 -17.57
CA SER A 214 13.72 -10.52 -18.37
C SER A 214 12.21 -10.27 -18.27
N PHE A 215 11.72 -9.89 -17.09
CA PHE A 215 10.32 -9.51 -16.88
C PHE A 215 10.00 -8.20 -17.58
N GLN A 216 10.90 -7.20 -17.54
CA GLN A 216 10.73 -5.92 -18.26
C GLN A 216 10.54 -6.13 -19.76
N VAL A 217 11.41 -6.92 -20.39
CA VAL A 217 11.34 -7.25 -21.82
C VAL A 217 10.03 -7.98 -22.14
N ALA A 218 9.72 -9.04 -21.38
CA ALA A 218 8.51 -9.83 -21.59
C ALA A 218 7.23 -9.00 -21.43
N PHE A 219 7.20 -8.09 -20.45
CA PHE A 219 6.06 -7.21 -20.21
C PHE A 219 5.93 -6.13 -21.29
N ALA A 220 7.03 -5.53 -21.75
CA ALA A 220 7.01 -4.57 -22.86
C ALA A 220 6.48 -5.21 -24.15
N THR A 221 6.90 -6.44 -24.45
CA THR A 221 6.35 -7.23 -25.56
C THR A 221 4.86 -7.44 -25.39
N ALA A 222 4.41 -7.91 -24.21
CA ALA A 222 3.00 -8.14 -23.92
C ALA A 222 2.16 -6.86 -24.08
N TYR A 223 2.65 -5.72 -23.59
CA TYR A 223 1.99 -4.42 -23.74
C TYR A 223 1.84 -4.03 -25.20
N GLY A 224 2.92 -4.12 -25.99
CA GLY A 224 2.90 -3.81 -27.41
C GLY A 224 1.92 -4.68 -28.20
N THR A 225 1.85 -5.97 -27.87
CA THR A 225 0.92 -6.92 -28.51
C THR A 225 -0.53 -6.53 -28.27
N ILE A 226 -0.95 -6.32 -27.01
CA ILE A 226 -2.37 -6.16 -26.68
C ILE A 226 -2.90 -4.73 -26.86
N ASN A 227 -2.04 -3.73 -26.72
CA ASN A 227 -2.43 -2.32 -26.85
C ASN A 227 -2.10 -1.72 -28.22
N SER A 228 -1.46 -2.49 -29.10
CA SER A 228 -1.03 -2.03 -30.44
C SER A 228 -0.18 -0.75 -30.39
N SER A 229 0.52 -0.53 -29.27
CA SER A 229 1.37 0.64 -29.00
C SER A 229 2.56 0.16 -28.17
N PRO A 230 3.75 -0.06 -28.77
CA PRO A 230 4.90 -0.48 -28.00
C PRO A 230 5.34 0.66 -27.06
N ILE A 231 5.57 0.31 -25.80
CA ILE A 231 6.17 1.20 -24.79
C ILE A 231 7.30 0.43 -24.14
N THR A 232 8.43 1.11 -23.94
CA THR A 232 9.52 0.57 -23.12
C THR A 232 9.23 0.87 -21.66
N PHE A 233 9.26 -0.18 -20.84
CA PHE A 233 9.19 -0.03 -19.39
C PHE A 233 10.59 -0.09 -18.81
N SER A 234 10.86 0.77 -17.83
CA SER A 234 12.06 0.71 -16.99
C SER A 234 11.60 0.36 -15.58
N PHE A 235 11.53 -0.94 -15.28
CA PHE A 235 11.20 -1.39 -13.93
C PHE A 235 12.45 -1.38 -13.07
N ASN A 236 12.89 -0.18 -12.72
CA ASN A 236 14.00 0.01 -11.81
C ASN A 236 13.45 -0.29 -10.40
N ASN A 237 13.59 -1.52 -9.92
CA ASN A 237 13.57 -1.79 -8.47
C ASN A 237 14.94 -1.42 -7.86
N ASP A 238 15.61 -0.42 -8.42
CA ASP A 238 16.97 0.02 -8.09
C ASP A 238 17.04 0.77 -6.76
N SER A 239 16.21 0.40 -5.78
CA SER A 239 16.52 0.58 -4.38
C SER A 239 17.06 -0.75 -3.85
N VAL A 240 18.36 -0.99 -3.96
CA VAL A 240 19.12 -1.55 -2.86
C VAL A 240 18.64 -0.80 -1.61
N VAL A 241 17.74 -1.41 -0.85
CA VAL A 241 17.28 -0.83 0.42
C VAL A 241 18.43 -1.02 1.39
N ILE A 242 19.31 -0.02 1.42
CA ILE A 242 20.32 0.10 2.46
C ILE A 242 19.56 0.48 3.74
N SER A 243 19.06 -0.52 4.45
CA SER A 243 18.56 -0.36 5.81
C SER A 243 19.75 -0.49 6.75
N GLY A 244 20.03 0.58 7.51
CA GLY A 244 21.22 0.63 8.36
C GLY A 244 21.11 1.68 9.45
N THR A 245 21.17 1.18 10.68
CA THR A 245 21.11 1.84 11.99
C THR A 245 22.35 2.70 12.31
N GLY A 246 22.71 3.63 11.44
CA GLY A 246 23.82 4.57 11.67
C GLY A 246 23.37 5.73 12.57
N VAL A 247 24.21 6.13 13.53
CA VAL A 247 24.04 7.40 14.27
C VAL A 247 24.08 8.57 13.28
N GLY A 248 22.92 9.13 12.95
CA GLY A 248 22.84 10.32 12.10
C GLY A 248 23.23 11.59 12.87
N GLY A 249 23.16 12.74 12.17
CA GLY A 249 23.42 14.06 12.75
C GLY A 249 24.68 14.76 12.24
N GLY A 250 25.42 14.17 11.29
CA GLY A 250 26.52 14.84 10.61
C GLY A 250 26.09 15.63 9.36
N SER A 251 26.93 16.56 8.88
CA SER A 251 26.67 17.38 7.68
C SER A 251 27.25 16.80 6.38
N GLY A 252 27.87 15.63 6.44
CA GLY A 252 28.53 14.98 5.32
C GLY A 252 27.58 14.27 4.35
N GLN A 253 28.06 14.09 3.12
CA GLN A 253 27.39 13.36 2.05
C GLN A 253 28.31 12.26 1.50
N CYS A 254 27.70 11.23 0.91
CA CYS A 254 28.41 10.16 0.23
C CYS A 254 27.65 9.67 -1.00
N GLY A 255 28.27 9.80 -2.16
CA GLY A 255 27.82 9.17 -3.38
C GLY A 255 28.22 7.69 -3.37
N ILE A 256 27.29 6.81 -3.72
CA ILE A 256 27.56 5.38 -3.83
C ILE A 256 27.07 4.93 -5.19
N SER A 257 27.96 4.36 -5.99
CA SER A 257 27.63 3.81 -7.31
C SER A 257 28.11 2.38 -7.41
N GLY A 258 27.36 1.52 -8.08
CA GLY A 258 27.76 0.13 -8.20
C GLY A 258 27.01 -0.64 -9.28
N LEU A 259 27.45 -1.88 -9.46
CA LEU A 259 26.96 -2.86 -10.39
C LEU A 259 26.76 -4.19 -9.66
N ILE A 260 25.65 -4.86 -9.93
CA ILE A 260 25.39 -6.22 -9.47
C ILE A 260 25.95 -7.19 -10.53
N SER A 261 26.73 -8.18 -10.09
CA SER A 261 27.32 -9.23 -10.91
C SER A 261 26.86 -10.61 -10.42
N GLY A 262 26.25 -11.38 -11.32
CA GLY A 262 25.67 -12.69 -11.00
C GLY A 262 24.27 -12.63 -10.39
N GLY A 263 23.59 -13.78 -10.33
CA GLY A 263 22.21 -13.90 -9.86
C GLY A 263 21.17 -13.27 -10.81
N PRO A 264 19.87 -13.28 -10.44
CA PRO A 264 18.76 -12.74 -11.23
C PRO A 264 18.80 -11.23 -11.49
N ALA A 265 19.67 -10.49 -10.80
CA ALA A 265 19.88 -9.04 -10.96
C ALA A 265 21.22 -8.68 -11.62
N ASN A 266 21.87 -9.63 -12.31
CA ASN A 266 23.13 -9.40 -12.99
C ASN A 266 23.03 -8.26 -14.02
N GLY A 267 23.98 -7.32 -13.99
CA GLY A 267 24.04 -6.18 -14.91
C GLY A 267 23.34 -4.92 -14.42
N VAL A 268 22.68 -4.96 -13.26
CA VAL A 268 21.97 -3.81 -12.69
C VAL A 268 22.96 -2.82 -12.07
N THR A 269 22.83 -1.54 -12.42
CA THR A 269 23.60 -0.45 -11.82
C THR A 269 22.77 0.38 -10.86
N PHE A 270 23.34 0.86 -9.76
CA PHE A 270 22.66 1.75 -8.82
C PHE A 270 23.49 2.98 -8.49
N ASN A 271 22.82 4.06 -8.09
CA ASN A 271 23.43 5.31 -7.64
C ASN A 271 22.65 5.87 -6.43
N TYR A 272 23.28 5.98 -5.26
CA TYR A 272 22.72 6.59 -4.06
C TYR A 272 23.47 7.84 -3.62
N CYS A 273 22.75 8.72 -2.95
CA CYS A 273 23.28 9.86 -2.23
C CYS A 273 22.90 9.74 -0.76
N VAL A 274 23.84 9.29 0.08
CA VAL A 274 23.63 9.21 1.52
C VAL A 274 24.02 10.54 2.15
N SER A 275 23.14 11.10 2.98
CA SER A 275 23.34 12.36 3.70
C SER A 275 23.08 12.16 5.19
N GLY A 276 23.64 13.03 6.05
CA GLY A 276 23.57 12.87 7.50
C GLY A 276 24.78 12.16 8.13
N LEU A 277 25.82 11.89 7.33
CA LEU A 277 27.06 11.23 7.77
C LEU A 277 28.00 12.21 8.46
N PRO A 278 28.88 11.76 9.37
CA PRO A 278 30.00 12.58 9.79
C PRO A 278 30.84 13.00 8.57
N VAL A 279 31.38 14.21 8.59
CA VAL A 279 32.28 14.69 7.52
C VAL A 279 33.42 13.69 7.31
N SER A 280 33.91 13.59 6.05
CA SER A 280 34.94 12.62 5.61
C SER A 280 34.66 11.13 5.82
N SER A 281 33.43 10.74 6.15
CA SER A 281 33.05 9.32 6.32
C SER A 281 32.78 8.57 5.02
N CYS A 282 32.86 9.24 3.86
CA CYS A 282 32.64 8.64 2.55
C CYS A 282 33.91 8.00 2.00
N GLN A 283 34.22 6.80 2.48
CA GLN A 283 35.38 6.02 2.05
C GLN A 283 35.08 4.53 2.03
N SER A 284 35.84 3.77 1.24
CA SER A 284 35.73 2.30 1.15
C SER A 284 35.89 1.58 2.50
N GLY A 285 36.61 2.20 3.45
CA GLY A 285 36.79 1.72 4.82
C GLY A 285 35.61 1.95 5.76
N ASN A 286 34.49 2.54 5.31
CA ASN A 286 33.32 2.73 6.17
C ASN A 286 32.59 1.39 6.39
N ALA A 287 32.88 0.74 7.51
CA ALA A 287 32.37 -0.59 7.85
C ALA A 287 30.84 -0.64 7.92
N THR A 288 30.18 0.42 8.39
CA THR A 288 28.72 0.47 8.51
C THR A 288 28.04 0.53 7.15
N LEU A 289 28.51 1.42 6.25
CA LEU A 289 27.99 1.50 4.88
C LEU A 289 28.28 0.19 4.13
N SER A 290 29.51 -0.29 4.18
CA SER A 290 29.88 -1.55 3.51
C SER A 290 29.08 -2.74 4.03
N THR A 291 28.80 -2.83 5.33
CA THR A 291 27.97 -3.90 5.91
C THR A 291 26.51 -3.79 5.42
N ALA A 292 25.93 -2.60 5.40
CA ALA A 292 24.56 -2.40 4.93
C ALA A 292 24.41 -2.69 3.42
N LEU A 293 25.41 -2.33 2.61
CA LEU A 293 25.47 -2.70 1.19
C LEU A 293 25.61 -4.22 0.99
N ASN A 294 26.46 -4.87 1.77
CA ASN A 294 26.65 -6.33 1.71
C ASN A 294 25.46 -7.11 2.30
N ALA A 295 24.69 -6.53 3.22
CA ALA A 295 23.43 -7.12 3.70
C ALA A 295 22.34 -7.03 2.62
N ALA A 296 22.27 -5.93 1.88
CA ALA A 296 21.33 -5.77 0.78
C ALA A 296 21.59 -6.74 -0.40
N SER A 297 22.83 -7.23 -0.57
CA SER A 297 23.18 -8.21 -1.62
C SER A 297 22.66 -9.62 -1.36
N THR A 298 22.53 -10.01 -0.09
CA THR A 298 22.18 -11.37 0.32
C THR A 298 20.68 -11.59 0.47
N GLY A 299 19.91 -10.53 0.76
CA GLY A 299 18.46 -10.61 0.97
C GLY A 299 17.59 -10.32 -0.26
N ALA A 300 18.04 -9.46 -1.19
CA ALA A 300 17.20 -8.96 -2.30
C ALA A 300 17.54 -9.58 -3.68
N LEU A 301 18.71 -10.21 -3.84
CA LEU A 301 19.30 -10.46 -5.17
C LEU A 301 19.55 -11.93 -5.52
N GLY A 302 19.15 -12.88 -4.67
CA GLY A 302 19.21 -14.31 -5.01
C GLY A 302 20.61 -14.83 -5.37
N GLY A 303 21.66 -14.38 -4.66
CA GLY A 303 23.02 -14.90 -4.80
C GLY A 303 23.96 -14.15 -5.75
N GLY A 304 23.64 -12.90 -6.13
CA GLY A 304 24.57 -12.01 -6.85
C GLY A 304 25.60 -11.32 -5.93
N THR A 305 26.74 -10.93 -6.49
CA THR A 305 27.76 -10.11 -5.83
C THR A 305 27.59 -8.65 -6.23
N ILE A 306 27.73 -7.72 -5.28
CA ILE A 306 27.70 -6.28 -5.58
C ILE A 306 29.13 -5.74 -5.66
N ALA A 307 29.48 -5.13 -6.79
CA ALA A 307 30.66 -4.29 -6.92
C ALA A 307 30.24 -2.82 -6.80
N TYR A 308 30.83 -2.07 -5.88
CA TYR A 308 30.46 -0.67 -5.65
C TYR A 308 31.66 0.20 -5.33
N SER A 309 31.49 1.51 -5.51
CA SER A 309 32.47 2.54 -5.24
C SER A 309 31.84 3.69 -4.46
N PHE A 310 32.67 4.38 -3.69
CA PHE A 310 32.28 5.57 -2.94
C PHE A 310 32.84 6.81 -3.62
N GLY A 311 32.02 7.85 -3.71
CA GLY A 311 32.37 9.16 -4.26
C GLY A 311 32.09 10.27 -3.24
N PRO A 312 33.00 11.25 -3.08
CA PRO A 312 32.78 12.37 -2.16
C PRO A 312 31.65 13.29 -2.60
N THR A 313 31.16 13.14 -3.83
CA THR A 313 30.03 13.87 -4.41
C THR A 313 28.95 12.89 -4.87
N CYS A 314 27.70 13.31 -4.76
CA CYS A 314 26.57 12.54 -5.28
C CYS A 314 26.44 12.73 -6.79
N ALA A 315 26.12 11.65 -7.51
CA ALA A 315 25.78 11.75 -8.92
C ALA A 315 24.48 12.56 -9.10
N ALA A 316 24.34 13.25 -10.23
CA ALA A 316 23.22 14.16 -10.48
C ALA A 316 21.82 13.51 -10.40
N ASN A 317 21.75 12.18 -10.60
CA ASN A 317 20.51 11.39 -10.56
C ASN A 317 20.55 10.32 -9.46
N ALA A 318 21.33 10.55 -8.40
CA ALA A 318 21.45 9.60 -7.30
C ALA A 318 20.19 9.60 -6.42
N THR A 319 19.72 8.42 -6.03
CA THR A 319 18.58 8.26 -5.12
C THR A 319 18.97 8.71 -3.71
N PRO A 320 18.24 9.66 -3.09
CA PRO A 320 18.61 10.20 -1.79
C PRO A 320 18.30 9.22 -0.65
N ILE A 321 19.23 9.12 0.30
CA ILE A 321 19.08 8.44 1.59
C ILE A 321 19.49 9.45 2.67
N VAL A 322 18.58 9.74 3.60
CA VAL A 322 18.84 10.69 4.69
C VAL A 322 18.91 9.91 6.00
N LEU A 323 20.07 9.94 6.65
CA LEU A 323 20.25 9.36 7.97
C LEU A 323 19.72 10.34 9.03
N ALA A 324 18.70 9.93 9.75
CA ALA A 324 18.19 10.68 10.89
C ALA A 324 19.14 10.51 12.10
N PRO A 325 19.30 11.57 12.93
CA PRO A 325 20.04 11.47 14.19
C PRO A 325 19.48 10.43 15.16
#